data_AF-A0A2D6HKQ3-F1
#
_entry.id   AF-A0A2D6HKQ3-F1
#
_cell.length_a   1.000
_cell.length_b   1.000
_cell.length_c   1.000
_cell.angle_alpha   90.00
_cell.angle_beta   90.00
_cell.angle_gamma   90.00
#
_symmetry.space_group_name_H-M   'P 1'
#
loop_
_entity.id
_entity.type
_entity.pdbx_description
1 polymer ?
#
loop_
_entity_poly.entity_id
_entity_poly.type
_entity_poly.pdbx_seq_one_letter_code
_entity_poly.pdbx_strand_id
1 'polypeptide(L)'
;MVETRNRDRGSIQTSVQLGSAFSSASQNFELGDLAQPLISALQSILQSLGLGNLFNFHAEGTPEQAGLSAGTQNGPVASASSSTASSATSSIPSLQGQNVILWGDSIAKGAGAHLNGAASIDNQGVNGRGIGIGSNTPDIPNVSQGDVVIISMGTNDLVTLAGANSQAIERYADRLADIAERVVANGGVPVVLGPNEVDAGGYNGNAAFGPQMARSYNRAQDALEGALERELGERGITFVSTDGVARSSDGLHPSGTGYAQIFDRINDTLGANAPQAAPAAPVMGGPS
;
A
#
# COMPACT_ATOMS: atom_id res chain seq x y z
N MET A 1 -47.13 35.40 27.01
CA MET A 1 -47.50 34.42 25.97
C MET A 1 -46.62 34.72 24.75
N VAL A 2 -45.69 33.81 24.44
CA VAL A 2 -44.94 33.57 23.20
C VAL A 2 -44.29 34.75 22.45
N GLU A 3 -42.98 34.89 22.60
CA GLU A 3 -42.11 35.62 21.67
C GLU A 3 -40.81 34.82 21.42
N THR A 4 -40.95 33.63 20.80
CA THR A 4 -39.82 32.79 20.38
C THR A 4 -40.18 31.98 19.12
N ARG A 5 -40.40 32.65 18.00
CA ARG A 5 -40.43 32.01 16.67
C ARG A 5 -39.94 32.97 15.61
N ASN A 6 -38.63 33.10 15.45
CA ASN A 6 -38.03 33.61 14.20
C ASN A 6 -36.53 33.37 14.03
N ARG A 7 -35.82 32.79 15.02
CA ARG A 7 -34.38 32.48 14.86
C ARG A 7 -34.09 31.18 14.09
N ASP A 8 -35.04 30.25 14.00
CA ASP A 8 -34.82 28.96 13.33
C ASP A 8 -35.09 28.97 11.81
N ARG A 9 -35.71 30.03 11.28
CA ARG A 9 -35.97 30.11 9.82
C ARG A 9 -34.75 30.56 9.02
N GLY A 10 -33.87 31.35 9.63
CA GLY A 10 -32.62 31.78 9.00
C GLY A 10 -31.60 30.64 8.86
N SER A 11 -31.41 29.81 9.90
CA SER A 11 -30.44 28.69 9.87
C SER A 11 -30.84 27.59 8.88
N ILE A 12 -32.14 27.31 8.75
CA ILE A 12 -32.65 26.29 7.83
C ILE A 12 -32.55 26.75 6.38
N GLN A 13 -32.84 28.03 6.07
CA GLN A 13 -32.67 28.56 4.71
C GLN A 13 -31.20 28.55 4.27
N THR A 14 -30.27 28.95 5.15
CA THR A 14 -28.83 28.92 4.84
C THR A 14 -28.32 27.48 4.66
N SER A 15 -28.79 26.53 5.48
CA SER A 15 -28.38 25.12 5.38
C SER A 15 -28.87 24.45 4.08
N VAL A 16 -30.09 24.78 3.64
CA VAL A 16 -30.66 24.25 2.38
C VAL A 16 -29.97 24.85 1.15
N GLN A 17 -29.59 26.13 1.20
CA GLN A 17 -28.82 26.77 0.13
C GLN A 17 -27.38 26.25 0.05
N LEU A 18 -26.74 25.97 1.19
CA LEU A 18 -25.44 25.29 1.23
C LEU A 18 -25.52 23.88 0.66
N GLY A 19 -26.51 23.09 1.06
CA GLY A 19 -26.71 21.72 0.57
C GLY A 19 -26.93 21.64 -0.95
N SER A 20 -27.68 22.58 -1.52
CA SER A 20 -27.92 22.62 -2.98
C SER A 20 -26.71 23.12 -3.78
N ALA A 21 -25.91 24.04 -3.22
CA ALA A 21 -24.65 24.47 -3.81
C ALA A 21 -23.62 23.33 -3.86
N PHE A 22 -23.48 22.56 -2.76
CA PHE A 22 -22.61 21.39 -2.71
C PHE A 22 -23.08 20.27 -3.66
N SER A 23 -24.39 20.02 -3.72
CA SER A 23 -24.94 18.98 -4.61
C SER A 23 -24.86 19.34 -6.10
N SER A 24 -24.88 20.63 -6.45
CA SER A 24 -24.74 21.07 -7.85
C SER A 24 -23.28 21.12 -8.30
N ALA A 25 -22.35 21.40 -7.37
CA ALA A 25 -20.91 21.39 -7.63
C ALA A 25 -20.35 19.96 -7.79
N SER A 26 -20.92 18.97 -7.09
CA SER A 26 -20.45 17.58 -7.15
C SER A 26 -20.89 16.79 -8.38
N GLN A 27 -21.92 17.25 -9.11
CA GLN A 27 -22.48 16.51 -10.24
C GLN A 27 -21.78 16.78 -11.58
N ASN A 28 -20.85 17.74 -11.68
CA ASN A 28 -20.31 18.17 -12.99
C ASN A 28 -18.78 18.38 -13.09
N PHE A 29 -17.94 18.09 -12.08
CA PHE A 29 -16.55 18.57 -12.12
C PHE A 29 -15.46 17.58 -11.64
N GLU A 30 -14.35 17.56 -12.38
CA GLU A 30 -13.13 16.80 -12.09
C GLU A 30 -12.44 17.34 -10.82
N LEU A 31 -12.12 16.44 -9.88
CA LEU A 31 -11.66 16.75 -8.52
C LEU A 31 -10.41 17.65 -8.38
N GLY A 32 -9.67 17.91 -9.47
CA GLY A 32 -8.55 18.86 -9.47
C GLY A 32 -9.00 20.32 -9.38
N ASP A 33 -10.13 20.66 -10.00
CA ASP A 33 -10.68 22.02 -10.02
C ASP A 33 -11.53 22.33 -8.77
N LEU A 34 -11.78 21.33 -7.93
CA LEU A 34 -12.57 21.44 -6.69
C LEU A 34 -11.76 21.93 -5.50
N ALA A 35 -10.44 21.75 -5.48
CA ALA A 35 -9.63 22.12 -4.33
C ALA A 35 -9.73 23.63 -4.04
N GLN A 36 -9.61 24.47 -5.06
CA GLN A 36 -9.55 25.92 -4.86
C GLN A 36 -10.89 26.56 -4.49
N PRO A 37 -12.03 26.21 -5.12
CA PRO A 37 -13.35 26.68 -4.69
C PRO A 37 -13.73 26.17 -3.30
N LEU A 38 -13.36 24.92 -2.96
CA LEU A 38 -13.65 24.33 -1.64
C LEU A 38 -12.82 25.00 -0.54
N ILE A 39 -11.53 25.25 -0.78
CA ILE A 39 -10.65 26.03 0.09
C ILE A 39 -11.19 27.45 0.26
N SER A 40 -11.62 28.10 -0.83
CA SER A 40 -12.17 29.46 -0.79
C SER A 40 -13.49 29.52 0.00
N ALA A 41 -14.35 28.51 -0.14
CA ALA A 41 -15.59 28.40 0.61
C ALA A 41 -15.32 28.17 2.12
N LEU A 42 -14.37 27.30 2.45
CA LEU A 42 -13.95 27.08 3.84
C LEU A 42 -13.35 28.34 4.46
N GLN A 43 -12.50 29.07 3.73
CA GLN A 43 -11.95 30.35 4.17
C GLN A 43 -13.06 31.39 4.43
N SER A 44 -14.04 31.48 3.54
CA SER A 44 -15.18 32.39 3.71
C SER A 44 -16.02 32.05 4.95
N ILE A 45 -16.28 30.76 5.21
CA ILE A 45 -16.97 30.28 6.41
C ILE A 45 -16.15 30.64 7.67
N LEU A 46 -14.85 30.34 7.68
CA LEU A 46 -13.98 30.63 8.82
C LEU A 46 -13.87 32.13 9.12
N GLN A 47 -13.85 32.98 8.09
CA GLN A 47 -13.90 34.44 8.23
C GLN A 47 -15.25 34.90 8.79
N SER A 48 -16.36 34.34 8.31
CA SER A 48 -17.72 34.67 8.80
C SER A 48 -17.93 34.31 10.28
N LEU A 49 -17.18 33.32 10.78
CA LEU A 49 -17.19 32.87 12.18
C LEU A 49 -16.15 33.58 13.06
N GLY A 50 -15.37 34.52 12.52
CA GLY A 50 -14.33 35.25 13.24
C GLY A 50 -13.05 34.45 13.55
N LEU A 51 -12.87 33.29 12.92
CA LEU A 51 -11.77 32.35 13.15
C LEU A 51 -10.63 32.47 12.11
N GLY A 52 -10.70 33.45 11.21
CA GLY A 52 -9.79 33.59 10.06
C GLY A 52 -8.31 33.72 10.41
N ASN A 53 -7.96 34.14 11.64
CA ASN A 53 -6.57 34.31 12.07
C ASN A 53 -5.93 33.03 12.65
N LEU A 54 -6.69 31.93 12.79
CA LEU A 54 -6.19 30.68 13.37
C LEU A 54 -5.62 29.70 12.34
N PHE A 55 -5.94 29.87 11.06
CA PHE A 55 -5.50 28.98 9.99
C PHE A 55 -4.91 29.78 8.83
N ASN A 56 -3.59 29.95 8.83
CA ASN A 56 -2.89 30.53 7.69
C ASN A 56 -2.60 29.40 6.69
N PHE A 57 -3.52 29.18 5.75
CA PHE A 57 -3.34 28.22 4.67
C PHE A 57 -2.31 28.78 3.68
N HIS A 58 -1.05 28.36 3.78
CA HIS A 58 -0.07 28.56 2.71
C HIS A 58 -0.46 27.69 1.52
N ALA A 59 -1.03 28.31 0.50
CA ALA A 59 -1.12 27.71 -0.83
C ALA A 59 0.24 27.89 -1.52
N GLU A 60 1.17 26.97 -1.31
CA GLU A 60 2.35 26.89 -2.17
C GLU A 60 2.03 26.00 -3.38
N GLY A 61 2.15 26.60 -4.56
CA GLY A 61 2.09 25.87 -5.83
C GLY A 61 1.42 26.67 -6.94
N THR A 62 2.08 27.73 -7.43
CA THR A 62 1.91 28.15 -8.83
C THR A 62 3.22 27.89 -9.57
N PRO A 63 3.19 27.22 -10.74
CA PRO A 63 4.37 27.01 -11.56
C PRO A 63 4.54 28.20 -12.50
N GLU A 64 5.67 28.89 -12.40
CA GLU A 64 6.39 29.61 -13.47
C GLU A 64 7.18 30.79 -12.86
N GLN A 65 8.49 30.62 -12.71
CA GLN A 65 9.44 31.51 -13.36
C GLN A 65 10.84 30.91 -13.34
N ALA A 66 11.37 30.76 -14.55
CA ALA A 66 12.72 30.34 -14.86
C ALA A 66 13.77 31.22 -14.17
N GLY A 67 14.87 30.60 -13.75
CA GLY A 67 16.04 31.30 -13.25
C GLY A 67 17.26 30.40 -13.20
N LEU A 68 17.89 30.22 -14.36
CA LEU A 68 19.24 29.67 -14.52
C LEU A 68 20.25 30.39 -13.61
N SER A 69 21.10 29.63 -12.92
CA SER A 69 22.52 29.96 -12.78
C SER A 69 23.34 28.71 -12.52
N ALA A 70 24.23 28.43 -13.48
CA ALA A 70 25.32 27.48 -13.39
C ALA A 70 26.29 27.84 -12.26
N GLY A 71 26.93 26.82 -11.68
CA GLY A 71 28.00 26.99 -10.70
C GLY A 71 28.57 25.66 -10.22
N THR A 72 29.45 25.07 -11.03
CA THR A 72 30.32 23.94 -10.74
C THR A 72 31.23 24.16 -9.53
N GLN A 73 31.50 23.11 -8.73
CA GLN A 73 32.87 22.68 -8.33
C GLN A 73 32.88 21.39 -7.47
N ASN A 74 33.64 20.39 -7.97
CA ASN A 74 34.49 19.36 -7.34
C ASN A 74 34.35 19.14 -5.81
N GLY A 75 34.34 17.91 -5.27
CA GLY A 75 34.98 16.68 -5.72
C GLY A 75 34.69 15.50 -4.76
N PRO A 76 35.46 14.41 -4.83
CA PRO A 76 34.95 13.05 -4.67
C PRO A 76 35.12 12.50 -3.25
N VAL A 77 34.20 11.62 -2.85
CA VAL A 77 34.51 10.61 -1.84
C VAL A 77 34.09 9.25 -2.40
N ALA A 78 35.08 8.58 -3.00
CA ALA A 78 35.05 7.14 -3.18
C ALA A 78 35.78 6.52 -1.99
N SER A 79 35.14 5.58 -1.31
CA SER A 79 35.82 4.41 -0.78
C SER A 79 34.77 3.34 -0.51
N ALA A 80 34.71 2.42 -1.47
CA ALA A 80 34.18 1.09 -1.27
C ALA A 80 34.94 0.41 -0.12
N SER A 81 34.20 -0.27 0.74
CA SER A 81 34.75 -1.36 1.55
C SER A 81 34.00 -2.61 1.15
N SER A 82 34.71 -3.43 0.40
CA SER A 82 34.39 -4.82 0.10
C SER A 82 34.31 -5.64 1.38
N SER A 83 33.24 -6.40 1.56
CA SER A 83 33.30 -7.63 2.35
C SER A 83 32.88 -8.80 1.48
N THR A 84 33.87 -9.63 1.16
CA THR A 84 33.73 -10.96 0.62
C THR A 84 32.89 -11.83 1.56
N ALA A 85 31.70 -12.24 1.11
CA ALA A 85 30.90 -13.25 1.78
C ALA A 85 31.07 -14.60 1.06
N SER A 86 31.68 -15.57 1.75
CA SER A 86 31.70 -16.98 1.35
C SER A 86 31.23 -17.86 2.51
N SER A 87 30.10 -18.51 2.26
CA SER A 87 29.67 -19.88 2.65
C SER A 87 29.63 -20.31 4.13
N ALA A 88 28.42 -20.49 4.67
CA ALA A 88 27.74 -21.80 4.72
C ALA A 88 26.21 -21.60 4.92
N THR A 89 25.41 -22.66 4.88
CA THR A 89 23.97 -22.70 4.55
C THR A 89 23.00 -22.78 5.75
N SER A 90 22.04 -21.85 5.82
CA SER A 90 20.68 -22.10 6.34
C SER A 90 19.71 -21.88 5.19
N SER A 91 19.32 -22.97 4.51
CA SER A 91 18.47 -22.90 3.32
C SER A 91 17.06 -22.49 3.70
N ILE A 92 16.70 -21.23 3.46
CA ILE A 92 15.29 -20.90 3.28
C ILE A 92 14.85 -21.67 2.04
N PRO A 93 13.82 -22.52 2.15
CA PRO A 93 13.42 -23.35 1.04
C PRO A 93 12.87 -22.44 -0.07
N SER A 94 13.31 -22.69 -1.31
CA SER A 94 12.45 -22.42 -2.47
C SER A 94 11.03 -22.90 -2.14
N LEU A 95 9.99 -22.25 -2.66
CA LEU A 95 8.60 -22.70 -2.44
C LEU A 95 8.38 -24.19 -2.79
N GLN A 96 9.32 -24.80 -3.54
CA GLN A 96 9.39 -26.23 -3.77
C GLN A 96 9.31 -27.07 -2.48
N GLY A 97 8.30 -27.93 -2.41
CA GLY A 97 8.06 -28.83 -1.28
C GLY A 97 7.47 -28.17 -0.04
N GLN A 98 7.20 -26.86 -0.07
CA GLN A 98 6.55 -26.15 1.03
C GLN A 98 5.02 -26.31 0.96
N ASN A 99 4.38 -26.12 2.11
CA ASN A 99 2.95 -25.83 2.17
C ASN A 99 2.77 -24.32 2.12
N VAL A 100 2.09 -23.83 1.09
CA VAL A 100 1.87 -22.42 0.81
C VAL A 100 0.41 -22.10 1.01
N ILE A 101 0.11 -21.20 1.94
CA ILE A 101 -1.22 -20.67 2.16
C ILE A 101 -1.32 -19.33 1.44
N LEU A 102 -2.21 -19.24 0.44
CA LEU A 102 -2.53 -17.99 -0.23
C LEU A 102 -3.70 -17.34 0.48
N TRP A 103 -3.43 -16.32 1.28
CA TRP A 103 -4.46 -15.68 2.10
C TRP A 103 -4.59 -14.21 1.74
N GLY A 104 -5.74 -13.84 1.19
CA GLY A 104 -5.88 -12.50 0.65
C GLY A 104 -7.15 -12.25 -0.14
N ASP A 105 -7.07 -11.28 -1.02
CA ASP A 105 -8.14 -10.83 -1.90
C ASP A 105 -8.27 -11.67 -3.20
N SER A 106 -8.83 -11.09 -4.26
CA SER A 106 -8.96 -11.73 -5.57
C SER A 106 -7.61 -12.02 -6.23
N ILE A 107 -6.55 -11.27 -5.90
CA ILE A 107 -5.20 -11.50 -6.43
C ILE A 107 -4.62 -12.78 -5.82
N ALA A 108 -4.69 -12.94 -4.49
CA ALA A 108 -4.34 -14.20 -3.82
C ALA A 108 -5.14 -15.38 -4.37
N LYS A 109 -6.45 -15.18 -4.61
CA LYS A 109 -7.31 -16.20 -5.19
C LYS A 109 -6.82 -16.64 -6.58
N GLY A 110 -6.45 -15.68 -7.44
CA GLY A 110 -5.93 -15.98 -8.77
C GLY A 110 -4.56 -16.65 -8.77
N ALA A 111 -3.69 -16.30 -7.80
CA ALA A 111 -2.32 -16.83 -7.68
C ALA A 111 -2.26 -18.37 -7.61
N GLY A 112 -3.26 -19.02 -7.00
CA GLY A 112 -3.27 -20.48 -6.85
C GLY A 112 -3.29 -21.25 -8.17
N ALA A 113 -3.86 -20.67 -9.24
CA ALA A 113 -3.85 -21.29 -10.56
C ALA A 113 -2.46 -21.27 -11.23
N HIS A 114 -1.57 -20.40 -10.77
CA HIS A 114 -0.27 -20.13 -11.38
C HIS A 114 0.92 -20.72 -10.61
N LEU A 115 0.70 -21.21 -9.38
CA LEU A 115 1.73 -21.86 -8.54
C LEU A 115 1.81 -23.38 -8.72
N ASN A 116 1.01 -23.96 -9.61
CA ASN A 116 0.79 -25.40 -9.67
C ASN A 116 2.07 -26.14 -10.14
N GLY A 117 2.68 -26.95 -9.25
CA GLY A 117 3.78 -27.85 -9.59
C GLY A 117 4.97 -27.87 -8.63
N ALA A 118 5.15 -26.84 -7.79
CA ALA A 118 6.28 -26.75 -6.86
C ALA A 118 5.87 -26.93 -5.38
N ALA A 119 4.70 -26.44 -4.97
CA ALA A 119 4.24 -26.42 -3.58
C ALA A 119 2.90 -27.14 -3.41
N SER A 120 2.59 -27.57 -2.17
CA SER A 120 1.20 -27.80 -1.75
C SER A 120 0.55 -26.44 -1.53
N ILE A 121 -0.58 -26.16 -2.18
CA ILE A 121 -1.22 -24.84 -2.12
C ILE A 121 -2.57 -24.96 -1.42
N ASP A 122 -2.73 -24.25 -0.32
CA ASP A 122 -4.03 -23.95 0.29
C ASP A 122 -4.46 -22.55 -0.12
N ASN A 123 -5.40 -22.46 -1.07
CA ASN A 123 -5.86 -21.18 -1.59
C ASN A 123 -7.07 -20.67 -0.80
N GLN A 124 -6.82 -19.74 0.11
CA GLN A 124 -7.82 -19.07 0.94
C GLN A 124 -8.12 -17.64 0.49
N GLY A 125 -7.83 -17.30 -0.78
CA GLY A 125 -8.15 -16.00 -1.37
C GLY A 125 -9.66 -15.78 -1.56
N VAL A 126 -10.15 -14.60 -1.21
CA VAL A 126 -11.57 -14.23 -1.31
C VAL A 126 -11.74 -12.90 -2.05
N ASN A 127 -12.57 -12.91 -3.10
CA ASN A 127 -12.86 -11.71 -3.88
C ASN A 127 -13.37 -10.57 -2.99
N GLY A 128 -12.85 -9.36 -3.18
CA GLY A 128 -13.27 -8.18 -2.43
C GLY A 128 -12.80 -8.14 -0.98
N ARG A 129 -11.98 -9.10 -0.53
CA ARG A 129 -11.43 -9.07 0.84
C ARG A 129 -10.54 -7.84 1.01
N GLY A 130 -10.72 -7.19 2.15
CA GLY A 130 -9.82 -6.19 2.69
C GLY A 130 -9.76 -6.36 4.21
N ILE A 131 -8.90 -5.61 4.87
CA ILE A 131 -8.88 -5.56 6.34
C ILE A 131 -9.68 -4.39 6.89
N GLY A 132 -10.05 -3.44 6.03
CA GLY A 132 -10.75 -2.21 6.37
C GLY A 132 -9.96 -1.29 7.31
N ILE A 133 -10.43 -0.04 7.45
CA ILE A 133 -9.90 0.92 8.43
C ILE A 133 -10.60 0.77 9.80
N GLY A 134 -11.61 -0.11 9.93
CA GLY A 134 -12.36 -0.30 11.17
C GLY A 134 -13.21 -1.57 11.31
N SER A 135 -13.11 -2.54 10.38
CA SER A 135 -13.77 -3.85 10.51
C SER A 135 -12.94 -4.80 11.38
N ASN A 136 -13.54 -5.87 11.89
CA ASN A 136 -12.80 -6.94 12.58
C ASN A 136 -11.67 -7.46 11.68
N THR A 137 -10.49 -7.68 12.25
CA THR A 137 -9.37 -8.31 11.54
C THR A 137 -9.85 -9.68 11.08
N PRO A 138 -9.75 -10.02 9.78
CA PRO A 138 -10.15 -11.33 9.30
C PRO A 138 -9.38 -12.40 10.07
N ASP A 139 -10.05 -13.51 10.39
CA ASP A 139 -9.41 -14.65 11.04
C ASP A 139 -8.23 -15.11 10.18
N ILE A 140 -7.08 -15.23 10.82
CA ILE A 140 -5.86 -15.75 10.20
C ILE A 140 -6.11 -17.22 9.90
N PRO A 141 -5.65 -17.75 8.75
CA PRO A 141 -5.76 -19.17 8.46
C PRO A 141 -5.15 -20.01 9.59
N ASN A 142 -5.53 -21.28 9.67
CA ASN A 142 -4.82 -22.22 10.53
C ASN A 142 -3.40 -22.41 9.97
N VAL A 143 -2.41 -21.87 10.67
CA VAL A 143 -0.99 -21.92 10.28
C VAL A 143 -0.28 -23.00 11.10
N SER A 144 0.46 -23.87 10.41
CA SER A 144 1.37 -24.85 11.02
C SER A 144 2.81 -24.37 10.94
N GLN A 145 3.68 -24.97 11.77
CA GLN A 145 5.10 -24.66 11.75
C GLN A 145 5.71 -24.94 10.36
N GLY A 146 6.33 -23.92 9.78
CA GLY A 146 6.98 -23.98 8.46
C GLY A 146 6.06 -23.68 7.28
N ASP A 147 4.76 -23.45 7.50
CA ASP A 147 3.86 -23.00 6.42
C ASP A 147 4.28 -21.61 5.93
N VAL A 148 4.39 -21.43 4.61
CA VAL A 148 4.60 -20.12 4.01
C VAL A 148 3.24 -19.48 3.76
N VAL A 149 2.98 -18.32 4.37
CA VAL A 149 1.70 -17.62 4.20
C VAL A 149 1.94 -16.38 3.35
N ILE A 150 1.44 -16.43 2.10
CA ILE A 150 1.47 -15.27 1.20
C ILE A 150 0.23 -14.43 1.49
N ILE A 151 0.44 -13.24 2.03
CA ILE A 151 -0.59 -12.30 2.43
C ILE A 151 -0.73 -11.25 1.33
N SER A 152 -1.85 -11.25 0.60
CA SER A 152 -2.13 -10.24 -0.44
C SER A 152 -3.42 -9.50 -0.13
N MET A 153 -3.29 -8.30 0.41
CA MET A 153 -4.40 -7.42 0.78
C MET A 153 -3.99 -5.97 0.47
N GLY A 154 -4.96 -5.06 0.42
CA GLY A 154 -4.71 -3.66 0.13
C GLY A 154 -5.47 -3.17 -1.07
N THR A 155 -5.63 -3.99 -2.12
CA THR A 155 -6.24 -3.56 -3.37
C THR A 155 -7.66 -3.01 -3.19
N ASN A 156 -8.52 -3.78 -2.51
CA ASN A 156 -9.91 -3.34 -2.26
C ASN A 156 -9.99 -2.19 -1.25
N ASP A 157 -9.07 -2.18 -0.28
CA ASP A 157 -9.00 -1.13 0.73
C ASP A 157 -8.51 0.18 0.11
N LEU A 158 -7.60 0.11 -0.86
CA LEU A 158 -7.06 1.26 -1.60
C LEU A 158 -8.09 1.95 -2.47
N VAL A 159 -9.09 1.23 -2.97
CA VAL A 159 -10.26 1.87 -3.60
C VAL A 159 -10.95 2.83 -2.60
N THR A 160 -10.96 2.48 -1.31
CA THR A 160 -11.52 3.31 -0.23
C THR A 160 -10.50 4.33 0.28
N LEU A 161 -9.20 4.00 0.29
CA LEU A 161 -8.10 4.88 0.72
C LEU A 161 -7.65 5.85 -0.39
N ALA A 162 -8.16 5.76 -1.61
CA ALA A 162 -7.86 6.69 -2.69
C ALA A 162 -8.35 8.10 -2.30
N GLY A 163 -7.45 8.91 -1.72
CA GLY A 163 -7.75 10.22 -1.13
C GLY A 163 -7.68 10.26 0.40
N ALA A 164 -7.35 9.15 1.07
CA ALA A 164 -7.03 9.13 2.48
C ALA A 164 -5.70 9.86 2.77
N ASN A 165 -5.57 10.40 3.98
CA ASN A 165 -4.32 11.01 4.42
C ASN A 165 -3.27 9.95 4.75
N SER A 166 -2.00 10.38 4.82
CA SER A 166 -0.87 9.50 5.14
C SER A 166 -1.09 8.68 6.42
N GLN A 167 -1.67 9.27 7.47
CA GLN A 167 -1.93 8.56 8.72
C GLN A 167 -2.87 7.35 8.56
N ALA A 168 -3.83 7.39 7.64
CA ALA A 168 -4.70 6.25 7.39
C ALA A 168 -3.95 5.11 6.68
N ILE A 169 -3.02 5.45 5.78
CA ILE A 169 -2.14 4.50 5.10
C ILE A 169 -1.19 3.85 6.10
N GLU A 170 -0.57 4.64 6.98
CA GLU A 170 0.33 4.14 8.03
C GLU A 170 -0.39 3.16 8.97
N ARG A 171 -1.59 3.51 9.46
CA ARG A 171 -2.39 2.61 10.29
C ARG A 171 -2.77 1.32 9.56
N TYR A 172 -2.95 1.38 8.25
CA TYR A 172 -3.24 0.20 7.45
C TYR A 172 -2.01 -0.71 7.34
N ALA A 173 -0.83 -0.13 7.07
CA ALA A 173 0.43 -0.86 7.00
C ALA A 173 0.77 -1.54 8.34
N ASP A 174 0.69 -0.81 9.45
CA ASP A 174 0.89 -1.33 10.82
C ASP A 174 -0.04 -2.51 11.11
N ARG A 175 -1.31 -2.40 10.69
CA ARG A 175 -2.28 -3.47 10.87
C ARG A 175 -1.97 -4.72 10.05
N LEU A 176 -1.46 -4.58 8.81
CA LEU A 176 -0.99 -5.72 8.03
C LEU A 176 0.26 -6.35 8.65
N ALA A 177 1.15 -5.54 9.21
CA ALA A 177 2.35 -6.02 9.91
C ALA A 177 1.98 -6.83 11.16
N ASP A 178 1.02 -6.36 11.97
CA ASP A 178 0.49 -7.10 13.12
C ASP A 178 -0.13 -8.45 12.73
N ILE A 179 -0.81 -8.50 11.58
CA ILE A 179 -1.37 -9.75 11.05
C ILE A 179 -0.24 -10.71 10.65
N ALA A 180 0.80 -10.20 10.00
CA ALA A 180 1.96 -11.00 9.61
C ALA A 180 2.74 -11.52 10.84
N GLU A 181 2.90 -10.72 11.89
CA GLU A 181 3.51 -11.19 13.14
C GLU A 181 2.73 -12.33 13.79
N ARG A 182 1.39 -12.32 13.72
CA ARG A 182 0.60 -13.44 14.21
C ARG A 182 0.84 -14.72 13.40
N VAL A 183 1.18 -14.63 12.12
CA VAL A 183 1.64 -15.81 11.35
C VAL A 183 2.96 -16.34 11.92
N VAL A 184 3.94 -15.45 12.19
CA VAL A 184 5.22 -15.82 12.82
C VAL A 184 4.97 -16.48 14.18
N ALA A 185 4.09 -15.91 15.00
CA ALA A 185 3.77 -16.43 16.32
C ALA A 185 3.14 -17.84 16.29
N ASN A 186 2.49 -18.21 15.18
CA ASN A 186 1.97 -19.56 14.93
C ASN A 186 2.98 -20.48 14.21
N GLY A 187 4.23 -20.04 14.05
CA GLY A 187 5.32 -20.81 13.47
C GLY A 187 5.40 -20.79 11.94
N GLY A 188 4.57 -19.97 11.28
CA GLY A 188 4.63 -19.79 9.82
C GLY A 188 5.67 -18.76 9.38
N VAL A 189 5.85 -18.66 8.07
CA VAL A 189 6.71 -17.68 7.40
C VAL A 189 5.83 -16.74 6.58
N PRO A 190 5.54 -15.51 7.05
CA PRO A 190 4.74 -14.56 6.29
C PRO A 190 5.55 -13.93 5.15
N VAL A 191 4.89 -13.80 4.00
CA VAL A 191 5.33 -13.00 2.85
C VAL A 191 4.18 -12.04 2.51
N VAL A 192 4.38 -10.74 2.75
CA VAL A 192 3.35 -9.73 2.45
C VAL A 192 3.59 -9.17 1.06
N LEU A 193 2.56 -9.23 0.22
CA LEU A 193 2.58 -8.61 -1.10
C LEU A 193 2.03 -7.20 -1.03
N GLY A 194 2.71 -6.26 -1.69
CA GLY A 194 2.16 -4.95 -1.96
C GLY A 194 0.90 -5.04 -2.84
N PRO A 195 -0.04 -4.10 -2.70
CA PRO A 195 -1.21 -4.05 -3.58
C PRO A 195 -0.78 -3.71 -5.01
N ASN A 196 -1.45 -4.31 -5.99
CA ASN A 196 -1.14 -4.03 -7.38
C ASN A 196 -1.51 -2.59 -7.76
N GLU A 197 -0.72 -2.01 -8.65
CA GLU A 197 -1.11 -0.85 -9.44
C GLU A 197 -2.33 -1.13 -10.35
N VAL A 198 -3.04 -0.08 -10.74
CA VAL A 198 -4.05 -0.09 -11.80
C VAL A 198 -3.50 0.54 -13.08
N ASP A 199 -3.92 0.02 -14.24
CA ASP A 199 -3.60 0.60 -15.55
C ASP A 199 -4.02 2.07 -15.63
N ALA A 200 -3.24 2.88 -16.34
CA ALA A 200 -3.52 4.30 -16.53
C ALA A 200 -4.89 4.56 -17.21
N GLY A 201 -5.41 3.57 -17.95
CA GLY A 201 -6.74 3.60 -18.56
C GLY A 201 -7.89 3.35 -17.58
N GLY A 202 -7.61 2.86 -16.37
CA GLY A 202 -8.61 2.46 -15.38
C GLY A 202 -8.72 0.96 -15.16
N TYR A 203 -9.67 0.58 -14.32
CA TYR A 203 -10.03 -0.81 -14.05
C TYR A 203 -11.36 -1.15 -14.74
N ASN A 204 -11.32 -2.01 -15.74
CA ASN A 204 -12.49 -2.31 -16.59
C ASN A 204 -13.60 -3.07 -15.84
N GLY A 205 -13.31 -3.63 -14.67
CA GLY A 205 -14.34 -4.24 -13.81
C GLY A 205 -15.20 -3.24 -13.04
N ASN A 206 -14.91 -1.94 -13.13
CA ASN A 206 -15.74 -0.88 -12.55
C ASN A 206 -15.69 0.38 -13.44
N ALA A 207 -16.78 0.70 -14.13
CA ALA A 207 -16.87 1.87 -15.02
C ALA A 207 -16.63 3.22 -14.32
N ALA A 208 -16.82 3.30 -12.99
CA ALA A 208 -16.48 4.49 -12.21
C ALA A 208 -14.96 4.65 -11.97
N PHE A 209 -14.19 3.60 -12.22
CA PHE A 209 -12.73 3.55 -12.02
C PHE A 209 -12.00 3.98 -13.29
N GLY A 210 -12.15 5.25 -13.66
CA GLY A 210 -11.49 5.85 -14.82
C GLY A 210 -10.03 6.31 -14.54
N PRO A 211 -9.38 6.95 -15.52
CA PRO A 211 -7.96 7.34 -15.45
C PRO A 211 -7.59 8.22 -14.25
N GLN A 212 -8.47 9.14 -13.83
CA GLN A 212 -8.20 9.98 -12.65
C GLN A 212 -8.19 9.18 -11.36
N MET A 213 -9.14 8.24 -11.21
CA MET A 213 -9.19 7.36 -10.05
C MET A 213 -7.99 6.41 -10.03
N ALA A 214 -7.58 5.88 -11.19
CA ALA A 214 -6.37 5.06 -11.30
C ALA A 214 -5.11 5.82 -10.87
N ARG A 215 -4.92 7.09 -11.28
CA ARG A 215 -3.78 7.90 -10.82
C ARG A 215 -3.80 8.12 -9.30
N SER A 216 -4.98 8.41 -8.73
CA SER A 216 -5.11 8.60 -7.27
C SER A 216 -4.89 7.31 -6.51
N TYR A 217 -5.36 6.18 -7.04
CA TYR A 217 -5.13 4.86 -6.51
C TYR A 217 -3.63 4.51 -6.54
N ASN A 218 -2.94 4.66 -7.68
CA ASN A 218 -1.51 4.30 -7.77
C ASN A 218 -0.66 5.15 -6.81
N ARG A 219 -0.95 6.45 -6.64
CA ARG A 219 -0.27 7.26 -5.61
C ARG A 219 -0.50 6.76 -4.19
N ALA A 220 -1.70 6.27 -3.88
CA ALA A 220 -2.00 5.71 -2.57
C ALA A 220 -1.35 4.32 -2.41
N GLN A 221 -1.25 3.55 -3.48
CA GLN A 221 -0.54 2.28 -3.56
C GLN A 221 0.96 2.48 -3.32
N ASP A 222 1.61 3.43 -3.99
CA ASP A 222 3.03 3.79 -3.78
C ASP A 222 3.29 4.15 -2.31
N ALA A 223 2.44 5.00 -1.74
CA ALA A 223 2.55 5.41 -0.35
C ALA A 223 2.35 4.24 0.62
N LEU A 224 1.44 3.32 0.30
CA LEU A 224 1.20 2.12 1.10
C LEU A 224 2.35 1.12 0.99
N GLU A 225 2.91 0.89 -0.20
CA GLU A 225 4.10 0.04 -0.34
C GLU A 225 5.28 0.59 0.44
N GLY A 226 5.54 1.89 0.38
CA GLY A 226 6.60 2.52 1.17
C GLY A 226 6.38 2.42 2.69
N ALA A 227 5.13 2.48 3.15
CA ALA A 227 4.80 2.23 4.56
C ALA A 227 4.98 0.76 4.93
N LEU A 228 4.51 -0.18 4.11
CA LEU A 228 4.68 -1.63 4.33
C LEU A 228 6.15 -2.04 4.36
N GLU A 229 6.96 -1.56 3.42
CA GLU A 229 8.40 -1.88 3.37
C GLU A 229 9.10 -1.48 4.67
N ARG A 230 8.79 -0.30 5.21
CA ARG A 230 9.33 0.16 6.49
C ARG A 230 8.81 -0.68 7.67
N GLU A 231 7.49 -0.77 7.84
CA GLU A 231 6.88 -1.45 9.01
C GLU A 231 7.24 -2.94 9.07
N LEU A 232 7.25 -3.63 7.92
CA LEU A 232 7.61 -5.04 7.85
C LEU A 232 9.12 -5.25 7.98
N GLY A 233 9.93 -4.34 7.41
CA GLY A 233 11.39 -4.37 7.52
C GLY A 233 11.87 -4.27 8.96
N GLU A 234 11.27 -3.37 9.76
CA GLU A 234 11.57 -3.23 11.19
C GLU A 234 11.26 -4.49 12.00
N ARG A 235 10.28 -5.28 11.55
CA ARG A 235 9.84 -6.54 12.18
C ARG A 235 10.52 -7.78 11.58
N GLY A 236 11.41 -7.62 10.60
CA GLY A 236 12.08 -8.72 9.90
C GLY A 236 11.13 -9.60 9.09
N ILE A 237 9.99 -9.05 8.65
CA ILE A 237 8.98 -9.73 7.83
C ILE A 237 9.25 -9.46 6.36
N THR A 238 9.10 -10.49 5.53
CA THR A 238 9.34 -10.36 4.10
C THR A 238 8.23 -9.55 3.42
N PHE A 239 8.62 -8.46 2.76
CA PHE A 239 7.78 -7.68 1.86
C PHE A 239 8.19 -7.93 0.40
N VAL A 240 7.21 -8.05 -0.49
CA VAL A 240 7.43 -8.14 -1.94
C VAL A 240 6.54 -7.13 -2.64
N SER A 241 7.16 -6.13 -3.26
CA SER A 241 6.45 -5.16 -4.11
C SER A 241 5.85 -5.84 -5.34
N THR A 242 4.64 -5.42 -5.70
CA THR A 242 3.97 -5.83 -6.94
C THR A 242 4.01 -4.74 -8.00
N ASP A 243 4.78 -3.68 -7.79
CA ASP A 243 4.97 -2.61 -8.77
C ASP A 243 5.52 -3.15 -10.10
N GLY A 244 4.98 -2.63 -11.21
CA GLY A 244 5.39 -2.98 -12.57
C GLY A 244 5.07 -4.40 -13.04
N VAL A 245 4.29 -5.19 -12.28
CA VAL A 245 3.88 -6.53 -12.72
C VAL A 245 2.92 -6.46 -13.91
N ALA A 246 3.06 -7.38 -14.87
CA ALA A 246 2.24 -7.39 -16.07
C ALA A 246 0.76 -7.67 -15.75
N ARG A 247 -0.12 -6.73 -16.07
CA ARG A 247 -1.56 -6.80 -15.76
C ARG A 247 -2.38 -7.52 -16.84
N SER A 248 -3.54 -8.02 -16.43
CA SER A 248 -4.55 -8.59 -17.31
C SER A 248 -5.30 -7.47 -18.05
N SER A 249 -6.15 -7.82 -19.01
CA SER A 249 -6.95 -6.84 -19.77
C SER A 249 -7.94 -6.04 -18.92
N ASP A 250 -8.20 -6.45 -17.67
CA ASP A 250 -9.04 -5.67 -16.78
C ASP A 250 -8.33 -4.48 -16.14
N GLY A 251 -6.99 -4.42 -16.25
CA GLY A 251 -6.18 -3.33 -15.76
C GLY A 251 -5.91 -3.34 -14.25
N LEU A 252 -6.29 -4.38 -13.51
CA LEU A 252 -6.02 -4.48 -12.06
C LEU A 252 -5.39 -5.82 -11.67
N HIS A 253 -5.95 -6.93 -12.14
CA HIS A 253 -5.44 -8.25 -11.77
C HIS A 253 -4.16 -8.55 -12.56
N PRO A 254 -3.19 -9.28 -12.00
CA PRO A 254 -2.03 -9.72 -12.77
C PRO A 254 -2.47 -10.64 -13.91
N SER A 255 -1.79 -10.55 -15.04
CA SER A 255 -1.84 -11.58 -16.08
C SER A 255 -1.11 -12.84 -15.62
N GLY A 256 -1.17 -13.92 -16.40
CA GLY A 256 -0.34 -15.10 -16.12
C GLY A 256 1.16 -14.78 -16.06
N THR A 257 1.64 -13.86 -16.91
CA THR A 257 3.02 -13.35 -16.84
C THR A 257 3.27 -12.52 -15.58
N GLY A 258 2.30 -11.70 -15.16
CA GLY A 258 2.41 -10.91 -13.93
C GLY A 258 2.50 -11.77 -12.68
N TYR A 259 1.69 -12.82 -12.60
CA TYR A 259 1.80 -13.81 -11.52
C TYR A 259 3.17 -14.49 -11.50
N ALA A 260 3.70 -14.90 -12.65
CA ALA A 260 5.06 -15.45 -12.72
C ALA A 260 6.12 -14.48 -12.17
N GLN A 261 6.05 -13.19 -12.54
CA GLN A 261 6.94 -12.16 -12.02
C GLN A 261 6.84 -12.00 -10.50
N ILE A 262 5.63 -12.03 -9.95
CA ILE A 262 5.43 -11.99 -8.48
C ILE A 262 6.12 -13.18 -7.82
N PHE A 263 5.96 -14.39 -8.36
CA PHE A 263 6.57 -15.58 -7.77
C PHE A 263 8.09 -15.60 -7.89
N ASP A 264 8.64 -15.13 -9.01
CA ASP A 264 10.08 -14.97 -9.16
C ASP A 264 10.62 -14.05 -8.07
N ARG A 265 9.97 -12.90 -7.83
CA ARG A 265 10.33 -11.97 -6.75
C ARG A 265 10.21 -12.62 -5.36
N ILE A 266 9.16 -13.40 -5.09
CA ILE A 266 9.01 -14.12 -3.82
C ILE A 266 10.16 -15.13 -3.64
N ASN A 267 10.45 -15.93 -4.66
CA ASN A 267 11.54 -16.92 -4.60
C ASN A 267 12.90 -16.25 -4.43
N ASP A 268 13.15 -15.15 -5.13
CA ASP A 268 14.38 -14.36 -5.01
C ASP A 268 14.51 -13.77 -3.61
N THR A 269 13.42 -13.24 -3.04
CA THR A 269 13.44 -12.63 -1.70
C THR A 269 13.62 -13.67 -0.60
N LEU A 270 12.92 -14.81 -0.70
CA LEU A 270 13.09 -15.93 0.22
C LEU A 270 14.50 -16.55 0.10
N GLY A 271 15.04 -16.65 -1.12
CA GLY A 271 16.40 -17.14 -1.36
C GLY A 271 17.50 -16.18 -0.92
N ALA A 272 17.31 -14.87 -1.09
CA ALA A 272 18.29 -13.83 -0.76
C ALA A 272 18.35 -13.53 0.74
N ASN A 273 17.24 -13.67 1.47
CA ASN A 273 17.17 -13.48 2.92
C ASN A 273 17.60 -14.72 3.72
N ALA A 274 18.18 -15.73 3.06
CA ALA A 274 18.76 -16.88 3.75
C ALA A 274 19.83 -16.40 4.73
N PRO A 275 19.77 -16.77 6.03
CA PRO A 275 20.82 -16.46 6.98
C PRO A 275 22.15 -16.96 6.41
N GLN A 276 23.08 -16.05 6.15
CA GLN A 276 24.45 -16.44 5.85
C GLN A 276 24.96 -17.20 7.07
N ALA A 277 25.21 -18.51 6.96
CA ALA A 277 25.76 -19.22 8.10
C ALA A 277 27.12 -18.60 8.43
N ALA A 278 27.37 -18.48 9.73
CA ALA A 278 28.60 -17.93 10.25
C ALA A 278 29.81 -18.66 9.61
N PRO A 279 30.88 -17.92 9.25
CA PRO A 279 32.07 -18.53 8.67
C PRO A 279 32.58 -19.64 9.59
N ALA A 280 32.84 -20.81 9.03
CA ALA A 280 33.40 -21.93 9.77
C ALA A 280 34.67 -21.47 10.50
N ALA A 281 34.72 -21.67 11.82
CA ALA A 281 35.86 -21.29 12.62
C ALA A 281 37.13 -21.96 12.06
N PRO A 282 38.26 -21.24 11.94
CA PRO A 282 39.49 -21.81 11.43
C PRO A 282 39.89 -23.01 12.30
N VAL A 283 40.06 -24.16 11.65
CA VAL A 283 40.54 -25.39 12.30
C VAL A 283 41.99 -25.12 12.70
N MET A 284 42.19 -24.72 13.96
CA MET A 284 43.51 -24.60 14.55
C MET A 284 44.13 -26.00 14.58
N GLY A 285 45.16 -26.19 13.75
CA GLY A 285 45.92 -27.43 13.68
C GLY A 285 46.39 -27.85 15.08
N GLY A 286 46.01 -29.06 15.49
CA GLY A 286 46.48 -29.64 16.73
C GLY A 286 48.00 -29.91 16.68
N PRO A 287 48.71 -29.77 17.80
CA PRO A 287 50.14 -30.03 17.87
C PRO A 287 50.43 -31.53 17.64
N SER A 288 51.50 -31.78 16.88
CA SER A 288 52.08 -33.10 16.58
C SER A 288 52.84 -33.68 17.76
#